data_AF-A0A7K7SV99-F1
#
_entry.id   AF-A0A7K7SV99-F1
#
_cell.length_a   1.000
_cell.length_b   1.000
_cell.length_c   1.000
_cell.angle_alpha   90.00
_cell.angle_beta   90.00
_cell.angle_gamma   90.00
#
_symmetry.space_group_name_H-M   'P 1'
#
loop_
_entity.id
_entity.type
_entity.pdbx_description
1 polymer ?
#
loop_
_entity_poly.entity_id
_entity_poly.type
_entity_poly.pdbx_seq_one_letter_code
_entity_poly.pdbx_strand_id
1 'polypeptide(L)' 'ALLCLSDYMHVVVSRHFLRYHGYSGWKFTLNDPLCTPNVTSEYVTFDIPYTRCGTVREV' A
#
# COMPACT_ATOMS: atom_id res chain seq x y z
N ALA A 1 0.11 4.81 7.95
CA ALA A 1 -1.14 5.58 8.02
C ALA A 1 -2.06 5.12 6.90
N LEU A 2 -3.37 5.10 7.14
CA LEU A 2 -4.39 4.77 6.15
C LEU A 2 -5.34 5.97 6.06
N LEU A 3 -5.62 6.42 4.85
CA LEU A 3 -6.60 7.46 4.58
C LEU A 3 -7.64 6.92 3.59
N CYS A 4 -8.91 7.08 3.92
CA CYS A 4 -10.02 6.72 3.04
C CYS A 4 -10.52 7.98 2.33
N LEU A 5 -10.34 8.03 1.02
CA LEU A 5 -10.86 9.08 0.15
C LEU A 5 -12.14 8.59 -0.54
N SER A 6 -12.77 9.41 -1.38
CA SER A 6 -14.02 9.06 -2.07
C SER A 6 -13.88 7.81 -2.94
N ASP A 7 -12.78 7.69 -3.68
CA ASP A 7 -12.65 6.72 -4.78
C ASP A 7 -11.56 5.67 -4.56
N TYR A 8 -10.68 5.90 -3.58
CA TYR A 8 -9.57 5.01 -3.27
C TYR A 8 -9.10 5.17 -1.81
N MET A 9 -8.34 4.18 -1.34
CA MET A 9 -7.60 4.27 -0.08
C MET A 9 -6.15 4.64 -0.35
N HIS A 10 -5.64 5.61 0.39
CA HIS A 10 -4.24 5.98 0.37
C HIS A 10 -3.52 5.37 1.58
N VAL A 11 -2.54 4.51 1.32
CA VAL A 11 -1.77 3.81 2.35
C VAL A 11 -0.34 4.34 2.33
N VAL A 12 0.17 4.75 3.49
CA VAL A 12 1.57 5.17 3.67
C VAL A 12 2.24 4.31 4.74
N VAL A 13 3.30 3.61 4.37
CA VAL A 13 4.09 2.76 5.27
C VAL A 13 5.52 3.31 5.37
N SER A 14 6.02 3.53 6.58
CA SER A 14 7.40 3.98 6.78
C SER A 14 8.38 2.85 6.51
N ARG A 15 9.41 3.12 5.70
CA ARG A 15 10.52 2.19 5.44
C ARG A 15 11.39 2.00 6.67
N HIS A 16 11.49 3.02 7.52
CA HIS A 16 12.19 2.89 8.80
C HIS A 16 11.51 1.86 9.70
N PHE A 17 10.17 1.95 9.83
CA PHE A 17 9.38 0.98 10.57
C PHE A 17 9.57 -0.45 10.00
N LEU A 18 9.48 -0.60 8.68
CA LEU A 18 9.69 -1.89 8.02
C LEU A 18 11.07 -2.47 8.30
N ARG A 19 12.13 -1.66 8.16
CA ARG A 19 13.51 -2.08 8.42
C ARG A 19 13.73 -2.47 9.88
N TYR A 20 13.14 -1.73 10.81
CA TYR A 20 13.22 -2.02 12.24
C TYR A 20 12.64 -3.41 12.57
N HIS A 21 11.57 -3.80 11.88
CA HIS A 21 10.94 -5.12 12.01
C HIS A 21 11.55 -6.22 11.11
N GLY A 22 12.66 -5.94 10.42
CA GLY A 22 13.35 -6.92 9.57
C GLY A 22 12.69 -7.14 8.19
N TYR A 23 11.73 -6.32 7.79
CA TYR A 23 11.10 -6.40 6.48
C TYR A 23 11.90 -5.68 5.40
N SER A 24 11.89 -6.24 4.18
CA SER A 24 12.49 -5.61 3.01
C SER A 24 11.69 -4.39 2.58
N GLY A 25 12.32 -3.21 2.53
CA GLY A 25 11.68 -1.97 2.09
C GLY A 25 11.42 -1.86 0.58
N TRP A 26 11.45 -2.96 -0.19
CA TRP A 26 11.41 -2.95 -1.67
C TRP A 26 10.42 -3.93 -2.31
N LYS A 27 9.98 -4.97 -1.59
CA LYS A 27 9.08 -6.00 -2.15
C LYS A 27 7.75 -5.98 -1.40
N PHE A 28 6.81 -5.20 -1.91
CA PHE A 28 5.44 -5.14 -1.42
C PHE A 28 4.48 -5.32 -2.59
N THR A 29 3.48 -6.18 -2.41
CA THR A 29 2.45 -6.47 -3.41
C THR A 29 1.10 -6.49 -2.70
N LEU A 30 0.06 -6.04 -3.39
CA LEU A 30 -1.32 -6.26 -2.99
C LEU A 30 -1.81 -7.61 -3.53
N ASN A 31 -3.09 -7.91 -3.31
CA ASN A 31 -3.74 -9.11 -3.86
C ASN A 31 -3.64 -9.16 -5.40
N ASP A 32 -3.65 -7.99 -6.05
CA ASP A 32 -3.32 -7.84 -7.46
C ASP A 32 -1.86 -7.39 -7.62
N PRO A 33 -0.98 -8.21 -8.24
CA PRO A 33 0.41 -7.85 -8.49
C PRO A 33 0.59 -6.65 -9.42
N LEU A 34 -0.42 -6.32 -10.24
CA LEU A 34 -0.38 -5.14 -11.11
C LEU A 34 -0.52 -3.83 -10.33
N CYS A 35 -1.04 -3.89 -9.11
CA CYS A 35 -1.10 -2.74 -8.21
C CYS A 35 0.24 -2.59 -7.47
N THR A 36 1.17 -1.93 -8.14
CA THR A 36 2.51 -1.69 -7.64
C THR A 36 2.55 -0.48 -6.70
N PRO A 37 3.35 -0.55 -5.62
CA PRO A 37 3.58 0.61 -4.77
C PRO A 37 4.43 1.65 -5.47
N ASN A 38 4.28 2.90 -5.03
CA ASN A 38 5.31 3.91 -5.20
C ASN A 38 6.28 3.84 -4.01
N VAL A 39 7.56 3.63 -4.29
CA VAL A 39 8.61 3.44 -3.27
C VAL A 39 9.56 4.63 -3.30
N THR A 40 9.68 5.30 -2.16
CA THR A 40 10.59 6.43 -1.93
C THR A 40 11.68 6.06 -0.92
N SER A 41 12.59 6.98 -0.59
CA SER A 41 13.61 6.74 0.44
C SER A 41 13.01 6.43 1.82
N GLU A 42 11.93 7.12 2.17
CA GLU A 42 11.34 7.07 3.52
C GLU A 42 10.04 6.26 3.59
N TYR A 43 9.29 6.18 2.49
CA TYR A 43 7.93 5.63 2.50
C TYR A 43 7.66 4.69 1.34
N VAL A 44 6.76 3.75 1.58
CA VAL A 44 6.07 2.94 0.58
C VAL A 44 4.62 3.38 0.58
N THR A 45 4.15 3.82 -0.58
CA THR A 45 2.79 4.35 -0.75
C THR A 45 1.99 3.54 -1.75
N PHE A 46 0.72 3.29 -1.41
CA PHE A 46 -0.25 2.66 -2.30
C PHE A 46 -1.49 3.55 -2.43
N ASP A 47 -1.94 3.73 -3.66
CA ASP A 47 -3.27 4.23 -3.96
C ASP A 47 -4.10 3.04 -4.44
N ILE A 48 -5.09 2.63 -3.63
CA ILE A 48 -5.86 1.40 -3.80
C ILE A 48 -7.30 1.76 -4.15
N PRO A 49 -7.69 1.74 -5.44
CA PRO A 49 -9.06 2.01 -5.85
C PRO A 49 -10.02 0.96 -5.27
N TYR A 50 -11.20 1.38 -4.82
CA TYR A 50 -12.19 0.44 -4.26
C TYR A 50 -12.70 -0.61 -5.26
N THR A 51 -12.51 -0.37 -6.56
CA THR A 51 -12.99 -1.21 -7.66
C THR A 51 -11.91 -2.11 -8.26
N ARG A 52 -10.66 -2.05 -7.78
CA ARG A 52 -9.50 -2.75 -8.37
C ARG A 52 -8.54 -3.26 -7.30
N CYS A 53 -7.37 -3.75 -7.68
CA CYS A 53 -6.34 -4.23 -6.75
C CYS A 53 -6.74 -5.42 -5.87
N GLY A 54 -7.75 -6.18 -6.29
CA GLY A 54 -8.31 -7.28 -5.52
C GLY A 54 -9.03 -6.83 -4.25
N THR A 55 -9.52 -5.59 -4.20
CA THR A 55 -10.41 -5.13 -3.13
C THR A 55 -11.74 -5.86 -3.20
N VAL A 56 -12.27 -6.20 -2.03
CA VAL A 56 -13.58 -6.86 -1.87
C VAL A 56 -14.49 -5.91 -1.12
N ARG A 57 -15.75 -5.82 -1.56
CA ARG A 57 -16.79 -5.07 -0.87
C ARG A 57 -17.68 -6.05 -0.11
N GLU A 58 -17.74 -5.87 1.19
CA GLU A 58 -18.63 -6.63 2.07
C GLU A 58 -19.90 -5.81 2.36
N VAL A 59 -21.02 -6.51 2.58
CA VAL A 59 -22.37 -5.95 2.75
C VAL A 59 -22.94 -6.38 4.09
#